data_AF-A0A369K1F8-F1
#
_entry.id   AF-A0A369K1F8-F1
#
_cell.length_a   1.000
_cell.length_b   1.000
_cell.length_c   1.000
_cell.angle_alpha   90.00
_cell.angle_beta   90.00
_cell.angle_gamma   90.00
#
_symmetry.space_group_name_H-M   'P 1'
#
loop_
_entity.id
_entity.type
_entity.pdbx_description
1 polymer ?
#
loop_
_entity_poly.entity_id
_entity_poly.type
_entity_poly.pdbx_seq_one_letter_code
_entity_poly.pdbx_strand_id
1 'polypeptide(L)'
;MSPVSNNIVLPHVRCLYLQAGQPAPTLEFLRPLVLHSLTVFREDWLTSFSNVGCSALIPLIHRSQCDITELWVSANDAENIGALLEQLHHLKVFRALTRNKLPAASVRYVLTHQLRAYLEKLECLLDSIDTLGNFVDEIQLYLREPREGTRRTEMRVSVILRDSNDQKDLFLVQEKRCNALTKGDRRLSVSLSYCLYW
;
A
#
# COMPACT_ATOMS: atom_id res chain seq x y z
N MET A 1 11.25 -35.76 13.57
CA MET A 1 12.46 -35.07 13.09
C MET A 1 12.11 -33.60 12.92
N SER A 2 12.61 -32.73 13.78
CA SER A 2 12.42 -31.28 13.60
C SER A 2 13.15 -30.87 12.32
N PRO A 3 12.53 -30.13 11.39
CA PRO A 3 13.23 -29.64 10.23
C PRO A 3 14.35 -28.72 10.72
N VAL A 4 15.59 -29.04 10.33
CA VAL A 4 16.73 -28.15 10.56
C VAL A 4 16.40 -26.83 9.88
N SER A 5 16.18 -25.78 10.66
CA SER A 5 15.92 -24.45 10.11
C SER A 5 17.22 -23.95 9.49
N ASN A 6 17.41 -24.17 8.18
CA ASN A 6 18.48 -23.57 7.39
C ASN A 6 18.21 -22.08 7.19
N ASN A 7 18.13 -21.34 8.31
CA ASN A 7 17.92 -19.92 8.30
C ASN A 7 19.22 -19.23 7.89
N ILE A 8 19.14 -18.39 6.87
CA ILE A 8 20.22 -17.51 6.43
C ILE A 8 19.96 -16.14 7.06
N VAL A 9 20.73 -15.81 8.10
CA VAL A 9 20.57 -14.54 8.82
C VAL A 9 21.39 -13.46 8.13
N LEU A 10 20.74 -12.38 7.71
CA LEU A 10 21.39 -11.22 7.10
C LEU A 10 21.07 -9.97 7.94
N PRO A 11 21.77 -9.77 9.07
CA PRO A 11 21.34 -8.81 10.10
C PRO A 11 21.50 -7.34 9.70
N HIS A 12 22.24 -7.06 8.62
CA HIS A 12 22.51 -5.69 8.16
C HIS A 12 21.69 -5.28 6.93
N VAL A 13 20.91 -6.20 6.35
CA VAL A 13 20.06 -5.88 5.21
C VAL A 13 18.89 -5.05 5.69
N ARG A 14 18.91 -3.76 5.33
CA ARG A 14 17.84 -2.79 5.64
C ARG A 14 16.85 -2.59 4.50
N CYS A 15 17.31 -2.85 3.29
CA CYS A 15 16.52 -2.66 2.08
C CYS A 15 16.58 -3.92 1.24
N LEU A 16 15.42 -4.41 0.82
CA LEU A 16 15.30 -5.51 -0.12
C LEU A 16 14.55 -5.02 -1.35
N TYR A 17 15.23 -5.07 -2.49
CA TYR A 17 14.68 -4.74 -3.79
C TYR A 17 14.59 -6.02 -4.60
N LEU A 18 13.37 -6.41 -4.97
CA LEU A 18 13.12 -7.57 -5.81
C LEU A 18 12.70 -7.07 -7.18
N GLN A 19 13.57 -7.32 -8.16
CA GLN A 19 13.22 -7.13 -9.55
C GLN A 19 12.33 -8.29 -9.99
N ALA A 20 11.32 -7.97 -10.79
CA ALA A 20 10.37 -8.95 -11.26
C ALA A 20 11.07 -10.14 -11.95
N GLY A 21 10.83 -11.33 -11.40
CA GLY A 21 11.32 -12.62 -11.89
C GLY A 21 10.45 -13.74 -11.31
N GLN A 22 10.48 -14.94 -11.93
CA GLN A 22 9.53 -16.04 -11.66
C GLN A 22 9.15 -16.18 -10.17
N PRO A 23 7.85 -16.32 -9.81
CA PRO A 23 7.44 -16.26 -8.40
C PRO A 23 8.06 -17.39 -7.57
N ALA A 24 8.06 -18.62 -8.09
CA ALA A 24 8.55 -19.80 -7.36
C ALA A 24 10.03 -19.69 -6.95
N PRO A 25 10.99 -19.35 -7.84
CA PRO A 25 12.37 -19.07 -7.44
C PRO A 25 12.51 -17.98 -6.39
N THR A 26 11.72 -16.91 -6.50
CA THR A 26 11.79 -15.80 -5.54
C THR A 26 11.28 -16.21 -4.16
N LEU A 27 10.23 -17.02 -4.10
CA LEU A 27 9.73 -17.60 -2.85
C LEU A 27 10.77 -18.52 -2.19
N GLU A 28 11.39 -19.41 -2.97
CA GLU A 28 12.45 -20.30 -2.48
C GLU A 28 13.67 -19.51 -1.98
N PHE A 29 14.00 -18.39 -2.65
CA PHE A 29 15.04 -17.47 -2.20
C PHE A 29 14.68 -16.79 -0.87
N LEU A 30 13.44 -16.32 -0.69
CA LEU A 30 13.01 -15.62 0.52
C LEU A 30 12.79 -16.56 1.71
N ARG A 31 12.43 -17.82 1.47
CA ARG A 31 12.04 -18.79 2.49
C ARG A 31 13.07 -18.96 3.62
N PRO A 32 14.38 -19.10 3.38
CA PRO A 32 15.36 -19.25 4.45
C PRO A 32 15.79 -17.92 5.11
N LEU A 33 15.47 -16.76 4.54
CA LEU A 33 16.07 -15.50 4.97
C LEU A 33 15.53 -15.00 6.31
N VAL A 34 16.39 -14.47 7.17
CA VAL A 34 16.02 -13.76 8.41
C VAL A 34 16.65 -12.37 8.39
N LEU A 35 15.81 -11.34 8.29
CA LEU A 35 16.21 -9.96 7.97
C LEU A 35 15.77 -8.98 9.08
N HIS A 36 16.30 -9.13 10.30
CA HIS A 36 15.89 -8.34 11.48
C HIS A 36 15.92 -6.81 11.27
N SER A 37 16.83 -6.32 10.43
CA SER A 37 16.99 -4.88 10.16
C SER A 37 16.18 -4.39 8.96
N LEU A 38 15.36 -5.23 8.33
CA LEU A 38 14.64 -4.86 7.10
C LEU A 38 13.59 -3.78 7.41
N THR A 39 13.77 -2.60 6.81
CA THR A 39 12.85 -1.46 6.95
C THR A 39 12.22 -1.03 5.64
N VAL A 40 12.81 -1.43 4.51
CA VAL A 40 12.36 -1.08 3.15
C VAL A 40 12.23 -2.34 2.32
N PHE A 41 11.04 -2.57 1.77
CA PHE A 41 10.79 -3.61 0.78
C PHE A 41 10.22 -2.99 -0.49
N ARG A 42 10.84 -3.28 -1.64
CA ARG A 42 10.34 -2.83 -2.93
C ARG A 42 10.34 -3.92 -3.97
N GLU A 43 9.20 -4.11 -4.59
CA GLU A 43 9.02 -4.93 -5.78
C GLU A 43 8.95 -4.03 -7.01
N ASP A 44 9.76 -4.31 -8.03
CA ASP A 44 9.72 -3.57 -9.30
C ASP A 44 8.47 -3.92 -10.11
N TRP A 45 7.78 -2.90 -10.62
CA TRP A 45 6.50 -3.01 -11.34
C TRP A 45 6.65 -3.07 -12.85
N LEU A 46 7.88 -2.92 -13.38
CA LEU A 46 8.11 -2.77 -14.81
C LEU A 46 7.86 -4.04 -15.64
N THR A 47 7.67 -5.21 -15.04
CA THR A 47 7.39 -6.43 -15.81
C THR A 47 6.14 -7.17 -15.33
N SER A 48 5.33 -7.59 -16.31
CA SER A 48 4.01 -8.21 -16.13
C SER A 48 4.03 -9.62 -15.55
N PHE A 49 5.21 -10.19 -15.27
CA PHE A 49 5.36 -11.65 -15.30
C PHE A 49 5.46 -12.35 -13.96
N SER A 50 5.65 -11.65 -12.85
CA SER A 50 5.89 -12.37 -11.60
C SER A 50 6.11 -11.44 -10.43
N ASN A 51 5.24 -11.56 -9.45
CA ASN A 51 5.35 -10.83 -8.21
C ASN A 51 5.28 -11.80 -7.03
N VAL A 52 6.11 -11.55 -6.03
CA VAL A 52 6.29 -12.32 -4.79
C VAL A 52 4.99 -12.39 -3.98
N GLY A 53 4.08 -11.44 -4.18
CA GLY A 53 2.78 -11.39 -3.54
C GLY A 53 2.86 -11.02 -2.06
N CYS A 54 1.77 -10.49 -1.53
CA CYS A 54 1.69 -10.12 -0.10
C CYS A 54 1.83 -11.36 0.81
N SER A 55 1.36 -12.52 0.36
CA SER A 55 1.41 -13.79 1.08
C SER A 55 2.82 -14.29 1.41
N ALA A 56 3.83 -13.94 0.62
CA ALA A 56 5.22 -14.33 0.89
C ALA A 56 5.95 -13.39 1.86
N LEU A 57 5.50 -12.14 1.94
CA LEU A 57 6.05 -11.15 2.86
C LEU A 57 5.64 -11.42 4.30
N ILE A 58 4.42 -11.91 4.53
CA ILE A 58 3.90 -12.20 5.87
C ILE A 58 4.83 -13.18 6.63
N PRO A 59 5.18 -14.38 6.09
CA PRO A 59 6.13 -15.28 6.75
C PRO A 59 7.52 -14.69 6.93
N LEU A 60 8.00 -13.85 6.00
CA LEU A 60 9.29 -13.18 6.12
C LEU A 60 9.29 -12.19 7.29
N ILE A 61 8.24 -11.38 7.42
CA ILE A 61 8.07 -10.42 8.52
C ILE A 61 8.00 -11.15 9.86
N HIS A 62 7.17 -12.19 9.96
CA HIS A 62 7.06 -12.96 11.21
C HIS A 62 8.38 -13.61 11.61
N ARG A 63 9.09 -14.22 10.66
CA ARG A 63 10.37 -14.89 10.95
C ARG A 63 11.48 -13.89 11.25
N SER A 64 11.48 -12.74 10.58
CA SER A 64 12.50 -11.70 10.75
C SER A 64 12.23 -10.76 11.91
N GLN A 65 10.99 -10.73 12.42
CA GLN A 65 10.51 -9.75 13.40
C GLN A 65 10.88 -8.31 13.01
N CYS A 66 10.83 -8.02 11.71
CA CYS A 66 11.20 -6.73 11.16
C CYS A 66 10.00 -5.79 11.06
N ASP A 67 10.27 -4.49 11.02
CA ASP A 67 9.25 -3.45 10.91
C ASP A 67 9.46 -2.65 9.63
N ILE A 68 8.64 -2.96 8.62
CA ILE A 68 8.74 -2.34 7.31
C ILE A 68 8.05 -0.97 7.37
N THR A 69 8.86 0.07 7.15
CA THR A 69 8.42 1.47 7.11
C THR A 69 8.15 1.97 5.69
N GLU A 70 8.72 1.30 4.69
CA GLU A 70 8.47 1.58 3.28
C GLU A 70 8.16 0.28 2.53
N LEU A 71 6.94 0.19 2.02
CA LEU A 71 6.44 -0.99 1.33
C LEU A 71 5.96 -0.62 -0.08
N TRP A 72 6.62 -1.16 -1.10
CA TRP A 72 6.20 -1.06 -2.49
C TRP A 72 5.92 -2.47 -2.99
N VAL A 73 4.66 -2.77 -3.25
CA VAL A 73 4.21 -4.11 -3.64
C VAL A 73 3.31 -4.02 -4.85
N SER A 74 3.32 -5.07 -5.66
CA SER A 74 2.17 -5.33 -6.50
C SER A 74 1.04 -5.91 -5.63
N ALA A 75 -0.17 -5.40 -5.77
CA ALA A 75 -1.32 -5.94 -5.04
C ALA A 75 -1.85 -7.22 -5.70
N ASN A 76 -1.03 -8.01 -6.41
CA ASN A 76 -1.53 -9.15 -7.20
C ASN A 76 -2.25 -10.22 -6.39
N ASP A 77 -2.01 -10.22 -5.09
CA ASP A 77 -2.69 -11.00 -4.09
C ASP A 77 -3.44 -10.05 -3.14
N ALA A 78 -4.40 -9.29 -3.70
CA ALA A 78 -5.14 -8.24 -3.00
C ALA A 78 -5.90 -8.78 -1.78
N GLU A 79 -6.18 -10.07 -1.77
CA GLU A 79 -6.80 -10.81 -0.66
C GLU A 79 -5.91 -10.76 0.59
N ASN A 80 -4.60 -10.85 0.40
CA ASN A 80 -3.60 -10.90 1.47
C ASN A 80 -3.02 -9.52 1.85
N ILE A 81 -3.35 -8.45 1.12
CA ILE A 81 -2.80 -7.12 1.40
C ILE A 81 -3.29 -6.56 2.74
N GLY A 82 -4.53 -6.86 3.12
CA GLY A 82 -5.08 -6.48 4.44
C GLY A 82 -4.28 -7.12 5.57
N ALA A 83 -4.11 -8.44 5.51
CA ALA A 83 -3.33 -9.19 6.50
C ALA A 83 -1.87 -8.72 6.57
N LEU A 84 -1.26 -8.38 5.42
CA LEU A 84 0.09 -7.80 5.39
C LEU A 84 0.13 -6.44 6.10
N LEU A 85 -0.80 -5.53 5.79
CA LEU A 85 -0.86 -4.21 6.39
C LEU A 85 -1.06 -4.27 7.92
N GLU A 86 -1.79 -5.27 8.41
CA GLU A 86 -1.97 -5.51 9.84
C GLU A 86 -0.67 -5.86 10.58
N GLN A 87 0.32 -6.41 9.89
CA GLN A 87 1.65 -6.69 10.46
C GLN A 87 2.57 -5.46 10.49
N LEU A 88 2.19 -4.35 9.83
CA LEU A 88 3.05 -3.19 9.66
C LEU A 88 2.57 -2.04 10.54
N HIS A 89 3.30 -1.76 11.61
CA HIS A 89 2.85 -0.80 12.62
C HIS A 89 3.36 0.62 12.37
N HIS A 90 4.49 0.80 11.68
CA HIS A 90 5.13 2.10 11.47
C HIS A 90 5.27 2.46 9.98
N LEU A 91 4.26 2.12 9.18
CA LEU A 91 4.31 2.31 7.74
C LEU A 91 4.27 3.81 7.38
N LYS A 92 5.36 4.31 6.80
CA LYS A 92 5.50 5.71 6.36
C LYS A 92 5.21 5.87 4.87
N VAL A 93 5.63 4.90 4.06
CA VAL A 93 5.48 4.93 2.61
C VAL A 93 4.80 3.65 2.16
N PHE A 94 3.64 3.77 1.55
CA PHE A 94 2.92 2.65 0.97
C PHE A 94 2.64 2.89 -0.51
N ARG A 95 3.05 1.96 -1.36
CA ARG A 95 2.77 1.99 -2.79
C ARG A 95 2.25 0.67 -3.31
N ALA A 96 1.08 0.72 -3.95
CA ALA A 96 0.39 -0.41 -4.57
C ALA A 96 -0.25 0.03 -5.90
N LEU A 97 0.56 0.16 -6.96
CA LEU A 97 0.18 0.77 -8.24
C LEU A 97 0.01 -0.23 -9.42
N THR A 98 -0.12 -1.53 -9.15
CA THR A 98 -0.29 -2.54 -10.22
C THR A 98 -1.77 -2.81 -10.55
N ARG A 99 -2.04 -3.71 -11.51
CA ARG A 99 -3.40 -4.07 -11.99
C ARG A 99 -4.39 -4.41 -10.89
N ASN A 100 -3.90 -4.85 -9.75
CA ASN A 100 -4.74 -5.32 -8.68
C ASN A 100 -5.02 -4.20 -7.70
N LYS A 101 -6.29 -4.16 -7.32
CA LYS A 101 -6.92 -2.99 -6.73
C LYS A 101 -6.90 -3.14 -5.22
N LEU A 102 -6.63 -2.06 -4.50
CA LEU A 102 -6.68 -2.06 -3.05
C LEU A 102 -8.14 -2.21 -2.59
N PRO A 103 -8.50 -3.27 -1.84
CA PRO A 103 -9.86 -3.43 -1.34
C PRO A 103 -10.25 -2.30 -0.39
N ALA A 104 -11.54 -1.95 -0.34
CA ALA A 104 -12.05 -0.90 0.54
C ALA A 104 -11.67 -1.09 2.02
N ALA A 105 -11.65 -2.33 2.51
CA ALA A 105 -11.23 -2.64 3.87
C ALA A 105 -9.77 -2.26 4.14
N SER A 106 -8.87 -2.54 3.18
CA SER A 106 -7.44 -2.21 3.30
C SER A 106 -7.20 -0.70 3.18
N VAL A 107 -7.94 -0.01 2.30
CA VAL A 107 -7.94 1.47 2.23
C VAL A 107 -8.31 2.04 3.59
N ARG A 108 -9.46 1.61 4.14
CA ARG A 108 -9.93 2.08 5.44
C ARG A 108 -8.91 1.80 6.53
N TYR A 109 -8.31 0.61 6.57
CA TYR A 109 -7.26 0.28 7.54
C TYR A 109 -6.09 1.27 7.46
N VAL A 110 -5.56 1.52 6.26
CA VAL A 110 -4.44 2.47 6.05
C VAL A 110 -4.82 3.87 6.51
N LEU A 111 -6.02 4.37 6.16
CA LEU A 111 -6.44 5.72 6.50
C LEU A 111 -6.77 5.91 7.99
N THR A 112 -7.26 4.87 8.65
CA THR A 112 -7.65 4.94 10.06
C THR A 112 -6.49 4.68 11.02
N HIS A 113 -5.58 3.77 10.68
CA HIS A 113 -4.51 3.35 11.59
C HIS A 113 -3.16 3.97 11.19
N GLN A 114 -2.78 3.87 9.91
CA GLN A 114 -1.43 4.26 9.46
C GLN A 114 -1.32 5.75 9.19
N LEU A 115 -2.26 6.33 8.45
CA LEU A 115 -2.34 7.76 8.19
C LEU A 115 -2.38 8.57 9.48
N ARG A 116 -3.09 8.03 10.47
CA ARG A 116 -3.22 8.69 11.75
C ARG A 116 -1.92 8.76 12.54
N ALA A 117 -1.01 7.82 12.36
CA ALA A 117 0.17 7.72 13.20
C ALA A 117 1.47 8.04 12.46
N TYR A 118 1.67 7.52 11.25
CA TYR A 118 2.99 7.45 10.63
C TYR A 118 3.05 7.83 9.15
N LEU A 119 1.97 7.67 8.38
CA LEU A 119 2.01 7.73 6.92
C LEU A 119 2.42 9.12 6.38
N GLU A 120 3.48 9.14 5.60
CA GLU A 120 4.01 10.29 4.88
C GLU A 120 3.63 10.23 3.40
N LYS A 121 3.51 9.03 2.84
CA LYS A 121 3.20 8.84 1.43
C LYS A 121 2.32 7.61 1.16
N LEU A 122 1.26 7.83 0.38
CA LEU A 122 0.36 6.80 -0.13
C LEU A 122 0.26 6.91 -1.65
N GLU A 123 0.53 5.82 -2.37
CA GLU A 123 0.21 5.72 -3.80
C GLU A 123 -0.54 4.40 -4.06
N CYS A 124 -1.81 4.44 -4.48
CA CYS A 124 -2.59 3.22 -4.67
C CYS A 124 -3.61 3.31 -5.81
N LEU A 125 -3.98 2.14 -6.34
CA LEU A 125 -5.07 1.97 -7.30
C LEU A 125 -6.31 1.38 -6.61
N LEU A 126 -7.46 2.03 -6.76
CA LEU A 126 -8.76 1.61 -6.21
C LEU A 126 -9.59 0.86 -7.25
N ASP A 127 -10.46 -0.04 -6.76
CA ASP A 127 -11.27 -0.94 -7.59
C ASP A 127 -12.50 -0.30 -8.22
N SER A 128 -13.01 0.76 -7.59
CA SER A 128 -14.32 1.32 -7.86
C SER A 128 -14.45 2.76 -7.33
N ILE A 129 -15.45 3.47 -7.84
CA ILE A 129 -15.82 4.80 -7.35
C ILE A 129 -16.37 4.73 -5.91
N ASP A 130 -17.04 3.64 -5.53
CA ASP A 130 -17.55 3.48 -4.17
C ASP A 130 -16.41 3.44 -3.16
N THR A 131 -15.33 2.70 -3.47
CA THR A 131 -14.11 2.71 -2.67
C THR A 131 -13.45 4.10 -2.64
N LEU A 132 -13.51 4.86 -3.74
CA LEU A 132 -13.07 6.26 -3.75
C LEU A 132 -13.94 7.14 -2.84
N GLY A 133 -15.26 6.94 -2.82
CA GLY A 133 -16.17 7.62 -1.90
C GLY A 133 -15.78 7.39 -0.44
N ASN A 134 -15.55 6.12 -0.08
CA ASN A 134 -15.09 5.74 1.27
C ASN A 134 -13.73 6.39 1.61
N PHE A 135 -12.80 6.42 0.65
CA PHE A 135 -11.53 7.11 0.81
C PHE A 135 -11.74 8.60 1.15
N VAL A 136 -12.59 9.30 0.40
CA VAL A 136 -12.87 10.73 0.61
C VAL A 136 -13.55 10.98 1.96
N ASP A 137 -14.47 10.11 2.37
CA ASP A 137 -15.15 10.22 3.66
C ASP A 137 -14.17 10.03 4.84
N GLU A 138 -13.24 9.09 4.75
CA GLU A 138 -12.19 8.90 5.76
C GLU A 138 -11.22 10.09 5.82
N ILE A 139 -10.89 10.72 4.68
CA ILE A 139 -10.13 11.97 4.67
C ILE A 139 -10.91 13.10 5.37
N GLN A 140 -12.22 13.19 5.13
CA GLN A 140 -13.06 14.17 5.81
C GLN A 140 -13.06 13.96 7.33
N LEU A 141 -13.12 12.71 7.80
CA LEU A 141 -13.03 12.37 9.22
C LEU A 141 -11.65 12.74 9.79
N TYR A 142 -10.57 12.39 9.07
CA TYR A 142 -9.19 12.73 9.45
C TYR A 142 -8.99 14.23 9.67
N LEU A 143 -9.56 15.07 8.79
CA LEU A 143 -9.39 16.53 8.87
C LEU A 143 -10.21 17.20 9.98
N ARG A 144 -11.26 16.55 10.49
CA ARG A 144 -12.09 17.08 11.59
C ARG A 144 -11.44 16.92 12.96
N GLU A 145 -10.47 16.02 13.11
CA GLU A 145 -9.82 15.76 14.39
C GLU A 145 -8.72 16.80 14.68
N PRO A 146 -8.72 17.43 15.87
CA PRO A 146 -7.65 18.32 16.28
C PRO A 146 -6.35 17.54 16.45
N ARG A 147 -5.27 17.96 15.78
CA ARG A 147 -3.97 17.29 15.81
C ARG A 147 -2.82 18.26 15.99
N GLU A 148 -1.98 17.95 16.97
CA GLU A 148 -0.65 18.51 17.18
C GLU A 148 0.35 17.77 16.29
N GLY A 149 0.48 18.20 15.04
CA GLY A 149 1.40 17.55 14.11
C GLY A 149 1.66 18.39 12.87
N THR A 150 2.94 18.59 12.55
CA THR A 150 3.42 19.31 11.37
C THR A 150 3.73 18.39 10.20
N ARG A 151 3.58 17.07 10.37
CA ARG A 151 3.95 16.09 9.35
C ARG A 151 3.01 16.21 8.15
N ARG A 152 3.61 16.37 6.97
CA ARG A 152 2.92 16.45 5.69
C ARG A 152 2.78 15.06 5.09
N THR A 153 1.57 14.71 4.67
CA THR A 153 1.25 13.48 3.96
C THR A 153 0.92 13.79 2.50
N GLU A 154 1.54 13.05 1.58
CA GLU A 154 1.24 13.05 0.15
C GLU A 154 0.45 11.80 -0.22
N MET A 155 -0.67 11.96 -0.92
CA MET A 155 -1.48 10.84 -1.41
C MET A 155 -1.72 10.99 -2.91
N ARG A 156 -1.48 9.91 -3.64
CA ARG A 156 -1.84 9.79 -5.05
C ARG A 156 -2.72 8.57 -5.21
N VAL A 157 -3.97 8.79 -5.55
CA VAL A 157 -4.97 7.71 -5.62
C VAL A 157 -5.55 7.69 -7.01
N SER A 158 -5.36 6.56 -7.69
CA SER A 158 -6.00 6.30 -8.97
C SER A 158 -7.20 5.40 -8.77
N VAL A 159 -8.26 5.58 -9.54
CA VAL A 159 -9.40 4.65 -9.59
C VAL A 159 -9.57 4.09 -10.99
N ILE A 160 -9.92 2.81 -11.10
CA ILE A 160 -10.32 2.24 -12.38
C ILE A 160 -11.79 2.55 -12.64
N LEU A 161 -12.08 3.17 -13.78
CA LEU A 161 -13.44 3.43 -14.26
C LEU A 161 -13.76 2.49 -15.42
N ARG A 162 -15.02 2.04 -15.45
CA ARG A 162 -15.65 1.55 -16.68
C ARG A 162 -15.88 2.75 -17.59
N ASP A 163 -15.78 2.56 -18.91
CA ASP A 163 -16.01 3.65 -19.86
C ASP A 163 -17.52 3.96 -19.97
N SER A 164 -18.05 4.67 -18.97
CA SER A 164 -19.38 5.25 -18.96
C SER A 164 -19.32 6.70 -18.47
N ASN A 165 -20.19 7.54 -19.02
CA ASN A 165 -20.27 8.96 -18.64
C ASN A 165 -20.68 9.11 -17.17
N ASP A 166 -21.62 8.29 -16.69
CA ASP A 166 -22.06 8.31 -15.30
C ASP A 166 -20.91 8.08 -14.30
N GLN A 167 -19.98 7.19 -14.62
CA GLN A 167 -18.82 6.93 -13.76
C GLN A 167 -17.82 8.09 -13.76
N LYS A 168 -17.62 8.75 -14.91
CA LYS A 168 -16.79 9.96 -14.99
C LYS A 168 -17.40 11.09 -14.15
N ASP A 169 -18.71 11.28 -14.23
CA ASP A 169 -19.42 12.30 -13.44
C ASP A 169 -19.30 12.02 -11.94
N LEU A 170 -19.51 10.78 -11.51
CA LEU A 170 -19.33 10.38 -10.12
C LEU A 170 -17.87 10.55 -9.63
N PHE A 171 -16.89 10.25 -10.48
CA PHE A 171 -15.48 10.55 -10.17
C PHE A 171 -15.26 12.05 -9.94
N LEU A 172 -15.75 12.90 -10.86
CA LEU A 172 -15.61 14.36 -10.76
C LEU A 172 -16.27 14.92 -9.49
N VAL A 173 -17.39 14.33 -9.06
CA VAL A 173 -18.01 14.67 -7.76
C VAL A 173 -17.06 14.37 -6.60
N GLN A 174 -16.44 13.19 -6.56
CA GLN A 174 -15.50 12.83 -5.49
C GLN A 174 -14.21 13.66 -5.56
N GLU A 175 -13.71 13.94 -6.76
CA GLU A 175 -12.57 14.81 -6.97
C GLU A 175 -12.81 16.22 -6.43
N LYS A 176 -13.96 16.82 -6.77
CA LYS A 176 -14.35 18.14 -6.29
C LYS A 176 -14.49 18.17 -4.76
N ARG A 177 -15.09 17.13 -4.17
CA ARG A 177 -15.20 16.99 -2.70
C ARG A 177 -13.82 16.93 -2.06
N CYS A 178 -12.93 16.07 -2.56
CA CYS A 178 -11.58 15.88 -2.02
C CYS A 178 -10.73 17.15 -2.14
N ASN A 179 -10.80 17.83 -3.29
CA ASN A 179 -10.13 19.11 -3.50
C ASN A 179 -10.65 20.18 -2.54
N ALA A 180 -11.96 20.27 -2.31
CA ALA A 180 -12.52 21.22 -1.35
C ALA A 180 -12.06 20.95 0.09
N LEU A 181 -11.91 19.68 0.48
CA LEU A 181 -11.44 19.28 1.80
C LEU A 181 -9.97 19.60 2.02
N THR A 182 -9.14 19.39 1.01
CA THR A 182 -7.67 19.50 1.11
C THR A 182 -7.14 20.88 0.72
N LYS A 183 -7.95 21.72 0.09
CA LYS A 183 -7.55 23.07 -0.34
C LYS A 183 -7.15 23.91 0.87
N GLY A 184 -5.87 24.25 0.92
CA GLY A 184 -5.31 25.11 1.97
C GLY A 184 -4.82 24.36 3.21
N ASP A 185 -5.02 23.04 3.30
CA ASP A 185 -4.38 22.25 4.36
C ASP A 185 -2.92 21.97 3.98
N ARG A 186 -1.98 22.44 4.80
CA ARG A 186 -0.53 22.25 4.56
C ARG A 186 -0.04 20.86 4.95
N ARG A 187 -0.86 20.10 5.69
CA ARG A 187 -0.53 18.77 6.22
C ARG A 187 -0.92 17.65 5.26
N LEU A 188 -1.81 17.90 4.32
CA LEU A 188 -2.34 16.85 3.45
C LEU A 188 -2.41 17.34 2.00
N SER A 189 -1.80 16.58 1.10
CA SER A 189 -1.85 16.80 -0.34
C SER A 189 -2.42 15.55 -0.99
N VAL A 190 -3.60 15.63 -1.58
CA VAL A 190 -4.23 14.50 -2.29
C VAL A 190 -4.35 14.82 -3.78
N SER A 191 -3.89 13.90 -4.61
CA SER A 191 -4.09 13.91 -6.05
C SER A 191 -4.94 12.70 -6.42
N LEU A 192 -6.08 12.94 -7.07
CA LEU A 192 -6.95 11.91 -7.59
C LEU A 192 -6.77 11.80 -9.11
N SER A 193 -6.79 10.60 -9.64
CA SER A 193 -6.78 10.34 -11.08
C SER A 193 -7.64 9.12 -11.38
N TYR A 194 -7.96 8.90 -12.66
CA TYR A 194 -8.62 7.69 -13.10
C TYR A 194 -7.95 7.05 -14.30
N CYS A 195 -8.15 5.74 -14.43
CA CYS A 195 -7.73 4.96 -15.59
C CYS A 195 -8.96 4.31 -16.22
N LEU A 196 -9.04 4.33 -17.55
CA LEU A 196 -10.09 3.63 -18.29
C LEU A 196 -9.68 2.18 -18.50
N TYR A 197 -10.58 1.26 -18.20
CA TYR A 197 -10.43 -0.15 -18.56
C TYR A 197 -10.85 -0.32 -20.03
N TRP A 198 -9.94 -0.79 -20.87
CA TRP A 198 -10.21 -1.19 -22.26
C TRP A 198 -10.50 -2.69 -22.33
#